data_AF-A0A1I7SRL9-F1
#
_entry.id   AF-A0A1I7SRL9-F1
#
_cell.length_a   1.000
_cell.length_b   1.000
_cell.length_c   1.000
_cell.angle_alpha   90.00
_cell.angle_beta   90.00
_cell.angle_gamma   90.00
#
_symmetry.space_group_name_H-M   'P 1'
#
loop_
_entity.id
_entity.type
_entity.pdbx_description
1 polymer ?
#
loop_
_entity_poly.entity_id
_entity_poly.type
_entity_poly.pdbx_seq_one_letter_code
_entity_poly.pdbx_strand_id
1 'polypeptide(L)'
;MPKKGCRKWLRGLDIQQVGGRSAETCNQRLPRLRSRLLAPALSGSEPGARAGNFGVGSGSRAQSRSQAYQRSENSSWSIEYLLKQYKLEARLIRQVEREHSLQLGVIMAHSDHRFFAGVEGGATISRYYIFNEDGKTVQTNEADGLNCILVGVEGTGDRIANNMRILAKNAKINLPVRAMGMGLAGAESAEFNQKVVNYIKSEHNDIADTIYLTSDSVAAVAANFPLEKGGIVLICGTGSAARLLTPDHKVHCAGGWGHLISDGGSAYWIARRSWDLLKSGFESALRAQSDVKVVKLFEPVHSAAFGAAVLATKQGQIQWNHEIEDVETLNKTLLDVIELS
;
A
#
# COMPACT_ATOMS: atom_id res chain seq x y z
N MET A 1 7.39 2.39 -35.64
CA MET A 1 7.59 3.48 -34.66
C MET A 1 7.60 2.90 -33.24
N PRO A 2 8.73 2.84 -32.52
CA PRO A 2 8.72 2.51 -31.10
C PRO A 2 8.91 3.79 -30.27
N LYS A 3 7.93 4.14 -29.42
CA LYS A 3 8.07 5.21 -28.42
C LYS A 3 8.95 4.68 -27.27
N LYS A 4 10.25 4.98 -27.34
CA LYS A 4 11.23 4.74 -26.27
C LYS A 4 11.17 5.88 -25.24
N GLY A 5 10.89 5.50 -23.98
CA GLY A 5 11.67 5.89 -22.79
C GLY A 5 11.61 7.34 -22.29
N CYS A 6 10.77 7.58 -21.28
CA CYS A 6 11.11 8.55 -20.23
C CYS A 6 12.13 7.87 -19.29
N ARG A 7 13.42 8.19 -19.44
CA ARG A 7 14.46 7.74 -18.50
C ARG A 7 14.33 8.55 -17.21
N LYS A 8 14.03 7.85 -16.10
CA LYS A 8 14.15 8.37 -14.73
C LYS A 8 15.56 8.94 -14.52
N TRP A 9 15.66 10.24 -14.25
CA TRP A 9 16.85 10.85 -13.66
C TRP A 9 16.65 10.89 -12.15
N LEU A 10 16.98 9.79 -11.46
CA LEU A 10 17.20 9.78 -10.02
C LEU A 10 18.72 9.81 -9.81
N ARG A 11 19.26 10.97 -9.44
CA ARG A 11 20.63 11.06 -8.93
C ARG A 11 20.55 11.15 -7.41
N GLY A 12 20.86 10.05 -6.73
CA GLY A 12 21.13 10.08 -5.29
C GLY A 12 22.44 10.82 -5.05
N LEU A 13 22.42 11.83 -4.18
CA LEU A 13 23.61 12.49 -3.67
C LEU A 13 23.95 11.85 -2.32
N ASP A 14 25.16 11.32 -2.22
CA ASP A 14 25.73 10.81 -0.97
C ASP A 14 26.24 12.03 -0.19
N ILE A 15 25.59 12.37 0.92
CA ILE A 15 25.87 13.61 1.66
C ILE A 15 26.80 13.30 2.83
N GLN A 16 28.04 13.78 2.74
CA GLN A 16 28.87 14.02 3.93
C GLN A 16 28.39 15.30 4.63
N GLN A 17 28.30 15.23 5.95
CA GLN A 17 27.68 16.18 6.88
C GLN A 17 27.78 17.67 6.48
N VAL A 18 26.63 18.35 6.46
CA VAL A 18 26.57 19.82 6.47
C VAL A 18 25.69 20.28 7.63
N GLY A 19 26.24 21.17 8.44
CA GLY A 19 25.68 21.69 9.69
C GLY A 19 24.36 22.45 9.55
N GLY A 20 23.56 22.35 10.60
CA GLY A 20 22.12 22.60 10.59
C GLY A 20 21.66 24.05 10.60
N ARG A 21 20.42 24.23 10.14
CA ARG A 21 19.44 25.22 10.62
C ARG A 21 18.06 24.58 10.64
N SER A 22 17.26 24.97 11.64
CA SER A 22 15.96 24.38 11.98
C SER A 22 14.90 24.61 10.89
N ALA A 23 14.39 23.52 10.32
CA ALA A 23 13.11 23.48 9.62
C ALA A 23 12.10 22.76 10.51
N GLU A 24 10.86 23.26 10.55
CA GLU A 24 9.76 22.71 11.34
C GLU A 24 9.57 21.21 11.06
N THR A 25 9.73 20.40 12.10
CA THR A 25 9.82 18.94 12.01
C THR A 25 8.44 18.28 12.08
N CYS A 26 8.02 17.60 11.00
CA CYS A 26 7.04 16.51 11.09
C CYS A 26 7.78 15.24 11.55
N ASN A 27 7.80 14.97 12.87
CA ASN A 27 8.50 13.82 13.44
C ASN A 27 7.67 12.53 13.26
N GLN A 28 7.81 11.86 12.12
CA GLN A 28 7.38 10.47 12.00
C GLN A 28 8.53 9.54 12.39
N ARG A 29 8.40 8.86 13.53
CA ARG A 29 9.32 7.76 13.92
C ARG A 29 8.87 6.48 13.23
N LEU A 30 9.76 5.86 12.46
CA LEU A 30 9.56 4.48 12.03
C LEU A 30 9.51 3.57 13.27
N PRO A 31 8.57 2.59 13.35
CA PRO A 31 8.52 1.68 14.48
C PRO A 31 9.83 0.91 14.58
N ARG A 32 10.46 0.93 15.76
CA ARG A 32 11.58 0.04 16.05
C ARG A 32 11.03 -1.39 16.06
N LEU A 33 11.36 -2.20 15.06
CA LEU A 33 11.20 -3.66 15.12
C LEU A 33 12.11 -4.18 16.23
N ARG A 34 11.60 -4.20 17.46
CA ARG A 34 12.27 -4.84 18.60
C ARG A 34 12.03 -6.34 18.49
N SER A 35 13.10 -7.08 18.21
CA SER A 35 13.18 -8.49 18.56
C SER A 35 13.11 -8.61 20.10
N ARG A 36 11.93 -8.97 20.61
CA ARG A 36 11.78 -9.51 21.97
C ARG A 36 11.02 -10.83 21.87
N LEU A 37 11.80 -11.88 21.62
CA LEU A 37 11.48 -13.22 22.10
C LEU A 37 11.59 -13.16 23.62
N LEU A 38 10.46 -13.15 24.31
CA LEU A 38 10.37 -13.53 25.72
C LEU A 38 9.40 -14.71 25.79
N ALA A 39 9.95 -15.89 26.02
CA ALA A 39 9.20 -17.10 26.31
C ALA A 39 8.50 -16.96 27.68
N PRO A 40 7.31 -17.54 27.87
CA PRO A 40 6.67 -17.57 29.17
C PRO A 40 7.37 -18.57 30.09
N ALA A 41 7.69 -18.11 31.30
CA ALA A 41 8.06 -18.96 32.42
C ALA A 41 6.80 -19.73 32.88
N LEU A 42 6.82 -21.05 32.74
CA LEU A 42 5.90 -21.95 33.46
C LEU A 42 6.62 -22.45 34.71
N SER A 43 6.37 -21.78 35.84
CA SER A 43 6.63 -22.31 37.18
C SER A 43 5.52 -23.29 37.54
N GLY A 44 5.90 -24.52 37.89
CA GLY A 44 4.97 -25.59 38.22
C GLY A 44 4.33 -25.49 39.60
N SER A 45 3.26 -26.26 39.77
CA SER A 45 2.86 -26.93 41.01
C SER A 45 1.61 -27.79 40.76
N GLU A 46 1.79 -29.10 40.67
CA GLU A 46 0.81 -30.08 41.19
C GLU A 46 1.00 -30.13 42.73
N PRO A 47 -0.02 -30.41 43.57
CA PRO A 47 -0.67 -31.74 43.62
C PRO A 47 -2.16 -31.76 44.06
N GLY A 48 -2.83 -32.91 43.91
CA GLY A 48 -4.02 -33.21 44.71
C GLY A 48 -5.02 -34.19 44.10
N ALA A 49 -4.96 -35.45 44.55
CA ALA A 49 -5.93 -36.50 44.26
C ALA A 49 -7.37 -36.16 44.74
N ARG A 50 -8.40 -36.66 44.01
CA ARG A 50 -9.62 -37.21 44.62
C ARG A 50 -10.45 -38.02 43.63
N ALA A 51 -10.88 -39.17 44.11
CA ALA A 51 -11.80 -40.12 43.47
C ALA A 51 -13.23 -39.58 43.41
N GLY A 52 -13.99 -40.04 42.42
CA GLY A 52 -15.44 -39.86 42.31
C GLY A 52 -16.03 -40.74 41.21
N ASN A 53 -16.57 -41.89 41.63
CA ASN A 53 -17.41 -42.76 40.80
C ASN A 53 -18.79 -42.12 40.58
N PHE A 54 -19.40 -42.36 39.40
CA PHE A 54 -20.81 -42.69 39.10
C PHE A 54 -21.30 -42.07 37.79
N GLY A 55 -21.95 -42.89 36.95
CA GLY A 55 -22.87 -42.41 35.91
C GLY A 55 -22.81 -43.17 34.59
N VAL A 56 -23.47 -44.33 34.54
CA VAL A 56 -23.76 -45.07 33.30
C VAL A 56 -24.79 -44.29 32.47
N GLY A 57 -24.50 -44.04 31.19
CA GLY A 57 -25.40 -43.42 30.23
C GLY A 57 -25.10 -43.93 28.82
N SER A 58 -25.88 -44.92 28.39
CA SER A 58 -25.92 -45.56 27.07
C SER A 58 -26.21 -44.57 25.93
N GLY A 59 -25.52 -44.70 24.79
CA GLY A 59 -25.89 -43.95 23.58
C GLY A 59 -24.90 -44.00 22.41
N SER A 60 -24.80 -45.17 21.76
CA SER A 60 -24.80 -45.32 20.29
C SER A 60 -24.11 -44.26 19.40
N ARG A 61 -22.84 -43.92 19.64
CA ARG A 61 -22.04 -43.16 18.64
C ARG A 61 -20.54 -43.51 18.57
N ALA A 62 -20.07 -44.44 19.39
CA ALA A 62 -18.66 -44.82 19.45
C ALA A 62 -18.27 -45.98 18.50
N GLN A 63 -19.25 -46.69 17.91
CA GLN A 63 -18.96 -47.88 17.09
C GLN A 63 -18.59 -47.60 15.63
N SER A 64 -18.67 -46.35 15.15
CA SER A 64 -18.22 -46.00 13.79
C SER A 64 -16.78 -45.47 13.73
N ARG A 65 -16.12 -45.25 14.87
CA ARG A 65 -14.69 -44.85 14.93
C ARG A 65 -13.72 -46.02 15.12
N SER A 66 -14.20 -47.19 15.53
CA SER A 66 -13.35 -48.37 15.75
C SER A 66 -13.09 -49.21 14.49
N GLN A 67 -13.86 -49.02 13.40
CA GLN A 67 -13.66 -49.79 12.15
C GLN A 67 -12.57 -49.23 11.23
N ALA A 68 -12.07 -48.00 11.46
CA ALA A 68 -10.93 -47.47 10.72
C ALA A 68 -9.56 -47.91 11.29
N TYR A 69 -9.54 -48.56 12.47
CA TYR A 69 -8.30 -48.97 13.14
C TYR A 69 -7.90 -50.43 12.89
N GLN A 70 -8.67 -51.19 12.10
CA GLN A 70 -8.47 -52.64 11.93
C GLN A 70 -8.04 -53.10 10.53
N ARG A 71 -7.48 -52.22 9.68
CA ARG A 71 -6.82 -52.65 8.43
C ARG A 71 -5.55 -51.86 8.13
N SER A 72 -4.43 -52.28 8.73
CA SER A 72 -3.20 -52.61 8.00
C SER A 72 -2.20 -53.24 8.97
N GLU A 73 -1.77 -54.46 8.67
CA GLU A 73 -0.67 -55.16 9.37
C GLU A 73 0.70 -54.59 8.98
N ASN A 74 0.80 -53.27 8.91
CA ASN A 74 2.05 -52.57 8.66
C ASN A 74 2.05 -51.29 9.52
N SER A 75 2.32 -51.46 10.81
CA SER A 75 2.45 -50.39 11.80
C SER A 75 3.74 -49.57 11.65
N SER A 76 4.29 -49.50 10.43
CA SER A 76 5.41 -48.63 10.08
C SER A 76 4.87 -47.31 9.54
N TRP A 77 4.73 -46.34 10.42
CA TRP A 77 4.52 -44.94 10.03
C TRP A 77 5.87 -44.23 10.09
N SER A 78 6.24 -43.52 9.03
CA SER A 78 7.41 -42.64 9.05
C SER A 78 6.97 -41.24 9.45
N ILE A 79 7.85 -40.52 10.16
CA ILE A 79 7.62 -39.10 10.47
C ILE A 79 7.42 -38.30 9.17
N GLU A 80 8.11 -38.67 8.10
CA GLU A 80 7.98 -38.09 6.76
C GLU A 80 6.56 -38.20 6.20
N TYR A 81 5.86 -39.33 6.43
CA TYR A 81 4.48 -39.50 6.01
C TYR A 81 3.53 -38.55 6.75
N LEU A 82 3.70 -38.42 8.07
CA LEU A 82 2.91 -37.50 8.89
C LEU A 82 3.20 -36.04 8.51
N LEU A 83 4.47 -35.68 8.31
CA LEU A 83 4.87 -34.36 7.85
C LEU A 83 4.22 -34.02 6.50
N LYS A 84 4.22 -34.96 5.56
CA LYS A 84 3.58 -34.76 4.25
C LYS A 84 2.05 -34.67 4.33
N GLN A 85 1.41 -35.53 5.10
CA GLN A 85 -0.06 -35.57 5.25
C GLN A 85 -0.61 -34.29 5.89
N TYR A 86 0.10 -33.76 6.89
CA TYR A 86 -0.33 -32.57 7.63
C TYR A 86 0.31 -31.27 7.13
N LYS A 87 1.02 -31.30 6.00
CA LYS A 87 1.81 -30.16 5.49
C LYS A 87 2.65 -29.53 6.62
N LEU A 88 3.50 -30.33 7.26
CA LEU A 88 4.40 -29.88 8.30
C LEU A 88 5.84 -30.02 7.80
N GLU A 89 6.72 -29.14 8.25
CA GLU A 89 8.16 -29.24 8.05
C GLU A 89 8.84 -29.46 9.41
N ALA A 90 9.83 -30.33 9.46
CA ALA A 90 10.62 -30.56 10.66
C ALA A 90 12.06 -30.08 10.45
N ARG A 91 12.57 -29.26 11.36
CA ARG A 91 13.97 -28.82 11.36
C ARG A 91 14.68 -29.31 12.61
N LEU A 92 15.78 -30.05 12.43
CA LEU A 92 16.66 -30.44 13.54
C LEU A 92 17.36 -29.19 14.08
N ILE A 93 17.18 -28.90 15.36
CA ILE A 93 17.90 -27.82 16.06
C ILE A 93 19.20 -28.35 16.64
N ARG A 94 19.16 -29.53 17.25
CA ARG A 94 20.32 -30.08 17.94
C ARG A 94 20.19 -31.59 18.07
N GLN A 95 21.31 -32.28 17.84
CA GLN A 95 21.47 -33.67 18.23
C GLN A 95 22.43 -33.73 19.41
N VAL A 96 22.05 -34.44 20.47
CA VAL A 96 22.91 -34.73 21.61
C VAL A 96 23.17 -36.22 21.61
N GLU A 97 24.42 -36.61 21.41
CA GLU A 97 24.84 -38.01 21.49
C GLU A 97 25.30 -38.34 22.91
N ARG A 98 24.70 -39.40 23.47
CA ARG A 98 25.10 -40.12 24.70
C ARG A 98 24.92 -41.62 24.43
N GLU A 99 24.68 -42.46 25.46
CA GLU A 99 24.29 -43.88 25.26
C GLU A 99 23.03 -44.05 24.41
N HIS A 100 22.14 -43.05 24.39
CA HIS A 100 21.03 -42.91 23.46
C HIS A 100 21.07 -41.53 22.80
N SER A 101 20.81 -41.45 21.48
CA SER A 101 20.78 -40.19 20.74
C SER A 101 19.47 -39.45 21.01
N LEU A 102 19.57 -38.18 21.39
CA LEU A 102 18.42 -37.31 21.63
C LEU A 102 18.43 -36.20 20.59
N GLN A 103 17.42 -36.19 19.72
CA GLN A 103 17.24 -35.19 18.67
C GLN A 103 16.19 -34.17 19.10
N LEU A 104 16.60 -32.91 19.23
CA LEU A 104 15.71 -31.78 19.42
C LEU A 104 15.41 -31.18 18.04
N GLY A 105 14.16 -31.27 17.60
CA GLY A 105 13.67 -30.63 16.39
C GLY A 105 12.48 -29.73 16.68
N VAL A 106 12.18 -28.82 15.75
CA VAL A 106 10.93 -28.07 15.72
C VAL A 106 10.12 -28.57 14.54
N ILE A 107 8.86 -28.90 14.80
CA ILE A 107 7.85 -29.19 13.77
C ILE A 107 7.04 -27.91 13.58
N MET A 108 7.03 -27.39 12.37
CA MET A 108 6.29 -26.21 11.97
C MET A 108 5.24 -26.62 10.96
N ALA A 109 4.09 -25.96 10.94
CA ALA A 109 3.24 -26.03 9.76
C ALA A 109 4.04 -25.46 8.58
N HIS A 110 4.01 -26.16 7.45
CA HIS A 110 4.46 -25.67 6.16
C HIS A 110 3.57 -24.46 5.87
N SER A 111 4.00 -23.28 6.29
CA SER A 111 3.30 -22.07 5.94
C SER A 111 3.59 -21.88 4.46
N ASP A 112 2.61 -22.22 3.62
CA ASP A 112 2.56 -21.84 2.20
C ASP A 112 2.54 -20.28 2.03
N HIS A 113 2.74 -19.52 3.12
CA HIS A 113 2.53 -18.08 3.29
C HIS A 113 3.82 -17.32 3.59
N ARG A 114 4.82 -17.43 2.71
CA ARG A 114 5.98 -16.52 2.75
C ARG A 114 5.95 -15.51 1.61
N PHE A 115 4.74 -15.08 1.27
CA PHE A 115 4.52 -13.96 0.36
C PHE A 115 4.33 -12.67 1.15
N PHE A 116 4.86 -11.60 0.59
CA PHE A 116 4.76 -10.24 1.08
C PHE A 116 4.24 -9.38 -0.06
N ALA A 117 3.60 -8.27 0.28
CA ALA A 117 3.08 -7.33 -0.70
C ALA A 117 3.59 -5.91 -0.48
N GLY A 118 3.69 -5.18 -1.58
CA GLY A 118 4.04 -3.76 -1.63
C GLY A 118 3.06 -3.00 -2.49
N VAL A 119 2.59 -1.84 -2.02
CA VAL A 119 1.73 -0.92 -2.79
C VAL A 119 2.39 0.45 -2.88
N GLU A 120 2.64 0.92 -4.08
CA GLU A 120 3.06 2.30 -4.39
C GLU A 120 1.85 3.02 -4.98
N GLY A 121 1.29 4.00 -4.28
CA GLY A 121 0.12 4.75 -4.75
C GLY A 121 0.48 6.20 -5.04
N GLY A 122 0.48 6.61 -6.30
CA GLY A 122 0.62 8.01 -6.69
C GLY A 122 -0.73 8.68 -6.97
N ALA A 123 -0.68 9.94 -7.41
CA ALA A 123 -1.88 10.68 -7.82
C ALA A 123 -2.57 10.09 -9.06
N THR A 124 -1.80 9.53 -10.00
CA THR A 124 -2.32 9.08 -11.31
C THR A 124 -2.32 7.57 -11.48
N ILE A 125 -1.30 6.89 -10.95
CA ILE A 125 -1.10 5.44 -11.10
C ILE A 125 -0.75 4.87 -9.73
N SER A 126 -1.23 3.66 -9.45
CA SER A 126 -0.75 2.82 -8.37
C SER A 126 -0.14 1.52 -8.91
N ARG A 127 0.84 0.98 -8.18
CA ARG A 127 1.53 -0.27 -8.49
C ARG A 127 1.48 -1.20 -7.30
N TYR A 128 1.20 -2.46 -7.58
CA TYR A 128 1.13 -3.51 -6.59
C TYR A 128 2.17 -4.58 -6.92
N TYR A 129 2.80 -5.10 -5.88
CA TYR A 129 3.85 -6.11 -5.97
C TYR A 129 3.56 -7.22 -4.99
N ILE A 130 3.78 -8.46 -5.41
CA ILE A 130 3.92 -9.63 -4.54
C ILE A 130 5.33 -10.17 -4.71
N PHE A 131 5.99 -10.47 -3.60
CA PHE A 131 7.32 -11.05 -3.57
C PHE A 131 7.38 -12.20 -2.56
N ASN A 132 8.29 -13.14 -2.80
CA ASN A 132 8.55 -14.27 -1.91
C ASN A 132 9.55 -13.88 -0.80
N GLU A 133 9.90 -14.83 0.07
CA GLU A 133 10.91 -14.70 1.13
C GLU A 133 12.30 -14.29 0.66
N ASP A 134 12.68 -14.65 -0.56
CA ASP A 134 13.98 -14.30 -1.15
C ASP A 134 13.99 -12.86 -1.70
N GLY A 135 12.88 -12.13 -1.56
CA GLY A 135 12.69 -10.80 -2.13
C GLY A 135 12.47 -10.82 -3.65
N LYS A 136 12.26 -11.99 -4.26
CA LYS A 136 11.99 -12.11 -5.69
C LYS A 136 10.54 -11.73 -5.97
N THR A 137 10.34 -10.78 -6.89
CA THR A 137 9.00 -10.42 -7.39
C THR A 137 8.36 -11.60 -8.11
N VAL A 138 7.15 -11.95 -7.67
CA VAL A 138 6.33 -13.04 -8.20
C VAL A 138 5.32 -12.50 -9.21
N GLN A 139 4.69 -11.37 -8.88
CA GLN A 139 3.66 -10.75 -9.71
C GLN A 139 3.57 -9.25 -9.45
N THR A 140 3.15 -8.50 -10.47
CA THR A 140 2.89 -7.06 -10.39
C THR A 140 1.57 -6.69 -11.05
N ASN A 141 0.94 -5.61 -10.60
CA ASN A 141 -0.22 -5.01 -11.27
C ASN A 141 -0.13 -3.49 -11.23
N GLU A 142 -0.65 -2.83 -12.27
CA GLU A 142 -0.86 -1.38 -12.27
C GLU A 142 -2.37 -1.08 -12.20
N ALA A 143 -2.75 -0.03 -11.50
CA ALA A 143 -4.13 0.44 -11.39
C ALA A 143 -4.19 1.97 -11.31
N ASP A 144 -5.40 2.52 -11.21
CA ASP A 144 -5.62 3.95 -11.10
C ASP A 144 -4.96 4.57 -9.86
N GLY A 145 -4.84 5.90 -9.88
CA GLY A 145 -4.29 6.69 -8.79
C GLY A 145 -4.93 6.41 -7.44
N LEU A 146 -4.09 6.44 -6.41
CA LEU A 146 -4.44 6.10 -5.03
C LEU A 146 -3.96 7.20 -4.08
N ASN A 147 -4.36 8.44 -4.36
CA ASN A 147 -4.23 9.54 -3.41
C ASN A 147 -5.30 9.40 -2.33
N CYS A 148 -4.89 8.93 -1.16
CA CYS A 148 -5.80 8.53 -0.10
C CYS A 148 -6.63 9.69 0.49
N ILE A 149 -6.16 10.94 0.37
CA ILE A 149 -6.91 12.13 0.80
C ILE A 149 -8.07 12.41 -0.15
N LEU A 150 -7.84 12.25 -1.47
CA LEU A 150 -8.88 12.48 -2.48
C LEU A 150 -9.90 11.33 -2.54
N VAL A 151 -9.44 10.10 -2.29
CA VAL A 151 -10.27 8.90 -2.38
C VAL A 151 -11.06 8.65 -1.09
N GLY A 152 -10.54 9.07 0.06
CA GLY A 152 -11.13 8.78 1.37
C GLY A 152 -10.70 7.42 1.92
N VAL A 153 -11.09 7.14 3.17
CA VAL A 153 -10.61 5.97 3.94
C VAL A 153 -11.13 4.67 3.33
N GLU A 154 -12.45 4.57 3.18
CA GLU A 154 -13.15 3.39 2.70
C GLU A 154 -12.76 3.08 1.25
N GLY A 155 -12.86 4.08 0.37
CA GLY A 155 -12.50 3.94 -1.03
C GLY A 155 -11.04 3.56 -1.24
N THR A 156 -10.13 4.00 -0.36
CA THR A 156 -8.72 3.58 -0.41
C THR A 156 -8.59 2.10 -0.03
N GLY A 157 -9.23 1.67 1.06
CA GLY A 157 -9.23 0.28 1.51
C GLY A 157 -9.81 -0.69 0.47
N ASP A 158 -10.98 -0.36 -0.06
CA ASP A 158 -11.68 -1.15 -1.08
C ASP A 158 -10.83 -1.33 -2.34
N ARG A 159 -10.23 -0.25 -2.85
CA ARG A 159 -9.35 -0.28 -4.03
C ARG A 159 -8.14 -1.16 -3.80
N ILE A 160 -7.50 -1.06 -2.64
CA ILE A 160 -6.33 -1.87 -2.29
C ILE A 160 -6.72 -3.34 -2.23
N ALA A 161 -7.79 -3.67 -1.51
CA ALA A 161 -8.21 -5.06 -1.32
C ALA A 161 -8.60 -5.72 -2.65
N ASN A 162 -9.36 -5.03 -3.50
CA ASN A 162 -9.75 -5.54 -4.80
C ASN A 162 -8.53 -5.80 -5.71
N ASN A 163 -7.59 -4.86 -5.77
CA ASN A 163 -6.36 -5.05 -6.55
C ASN A 163 -5.47 -6.16 -5.98
N MET A 164 -5.38 -6.30 -4.66
CA MET A 164 -4.64 -7.40 -4.02
C MET A 164 -5.24 -8.77 -4.35
N ARG A 165 -6.57 -8.91 -4.34
CA ARG A 165 -7.25 -10.16 -4.74
C ARG A 165 -7.00 -10.51 -6.21
N ILE A 166 -7.07 -9.51 -7.10
CA ILE A 166 -6.73 -9.70 -8.53
C ILE A 166 -5.27 -10.13 -8.69
N LEU A 167 -4.35 -9.45 -8.00
CA LEU A 167 -2.93 -9.74 -8.06
C LEU A 167 -2.61 -11.14 -7.54
N ALA A 168 -3.18 -11.55 -6.42
CA ALA A 168 -2.99 -12.87 -5.84
C ALA A 168 -3.56 -13.98 -6.74
N LYS A 169 -4.74 -13.77 -7.34
CA LYS A 169 -5.33 -14.67 -8.33
C LYS A 169 -4.40 -14.85 -9.53
N ASN A 170 -3.83 -13.76 -10.05
CA ASN A 170 -2.90 -13.80 -11.17
C ASN A 170 -1.55 -14.44 -10.79
N ALA A 171 -1.14 -14.32 -9.54
CA ALA A 171 0.04 -14.98 -8.99
C ALA A 171 -0.19 -16.47 -8.65
N LYS A 172 -1.45 -16.92 -8.64
CA LYS A 172 -1.88 -18.26 -8.17
C LYS A 172 -1.43 -18.54 -6.73
N ILE A 173 -1.49 -17.53 -5.86
CA ILE A 173 -1.19 -17.67 -4.44
C ILE A 173 -2.46 -17.53 -3.61
N ASN A 174 -2.41 -18.08 -2.40
CA ASN A 174 -3.46 -17.88 -1.40
C ASN A 174 -3.17 -16.63 -0.56
N LEU A 175 -4.20 -15.83 -0.35
CA LEU A 175 -4.22 -14.78 0.66
C LEU A 175 -4.62 -15.38 2.04
N PRO A 176 -4.30 -14.72 3.16
CA PRO A 176 -3.56 -13.44 3.27
C PRO A 176 -2.06 -13.59 2.97
N VAL A 177 -1.45 -12.49 2.54
CA VAL A 177 0.03 -12.38 2.57
C VAL A 177 0.51 -12.11 4.00
N ARG A 178 1.77 -12.47 4.30
CA ARG A 178 2.31 -12.33 5.65
C ARG A 178 2.41 -10.89 6.12
N ALA A 179 2.79 -9.98 5.22
CA ALA A 179 2.76 -8.55 5.47
C ALA A 179 2.60 -7.76 4.17
N MET A 180 1.96 -6.60 4.29
CA MET A 180 1.77 -5.63 3.22
C MET A 180 2.26 -4.25 3.66
N GLY A 181 3.21 -3.69 2.92
CA GLY A 181 3.69 -2.32 3.08
C GLY A 181 3.11 -1.41 2.00
N MET A 182 2.65 -0.22 2.36
CA MET A 182 1.99 0.72 1.44
C MET A 182 2.61 2.11 1.58
N GLY A 183 3.02 2.68 0.46
CA GLY A 183 3.46 4.07 0.32
C GLY A 183 2.48 4.82 -0.58
N LEU A 184 1.61 5.65 0.00
CA LEU A 184 0.53 6.30 -0.73
C LEU A 184 0.68 7.83 -0.73
N ALA A 185 0.34 8.47 -1.84
CA ALA A 185 0.21 9.92 -1.92
C ALA A 185 -0.88 10.39 -0.93
N GLY A 186 -0.56 11.44 -0.17
CA GLY A 186 -1.45 12.01 0.85
C GLY A 186 -1.41 11.29 2.21
N ALA A 187 -0.71 10.17 2.35
CA ALA A 187 -0.61 9.41 3.60
C ALA A 187 0.42 10.01 4.59
N GLU A 188 0.35 11.32 4.82
CA GLU A 188 1.30 12.08 5.66
C GLU A 188 0.87 12.17 7.13
N SER A 189 -0.40 11.87 7.46
CA SER A 189 -0.90 11.88 8.84
C SER A 189 -0.97 10.47 9.41
N ALA A 190 -0.28 10.23 10.52
CA ALA A 190 -0.30 8.93 11.20
C ALA A 190 -1.73 8.54 11.66
N GLU A 191 -2.53 9.51 12.09
CA GLU A 191 -3.92 9.26 12.50
C GLU A 191 -4.78 8.83 11.32
N PHE A 192 -4.68 9.53 10.19
CA PHE A 192 -5.41 9.18 8.97
C PHE A 192 -4.98 7.80 8.44
N ASN A 193 -3.67 7.55 8.41
CA ASN A 193 -3.13 6.26 7.99
C ASN A 193 -3.65 5.12 8.86
N GLN A 194 -3.75 5.34 10.18
CA GLN A 194 -4.29 4.34 11.10
C GLN A 194 -5.77 4.06 10.83
N LYS A 195 -6.57 5.07 10.45
CA LYS A 195 -7.98 4.87 10.04
C LYS A 195 -8.07 3.96 8.81
N VAL A 196 -7.25 4.19 7.80
CA VAL A 196 -7.17 3.33 6.59
C VAL A 196 -6.75 1.90 6.97
N VAL A 197 -5.71 1.74 7.78
CA VAL A 197 -5.25 0.41 8.22
C VAL A 197 -6.32 -0.32 9.04
N ASN A 198 -7.03 0.38 9.93
CA ASN A 198 -8.09 -0.21 10.74
C ASN A 198 -9.27 -0.66 9.87
N TYR A 199 -9.67 0.17 8.90
CA TYR A 199 -10.71 -0.18 7.94
C TYR A 199 -10.36 -1.43 7.13
N ILE A 200 -9.14 -1.50 6.58
CA ILE A 200 -8.69 -2.69 5.86
C ILE A 200 -8.69 -3.93 6.77
N LYS A 201 -8.29 -3.78 8.05
CA LYS A 201 -8.32 -4.89 9.00
C LYS A 201 -9.72 -5.34 9.40
N SER A 202 -10.73 -4.45 9.39
CA SER A 202 -12.10 -4.83 9.72
C SER A 202 -12.82 -5.42 8.51
N GLU A 203 -12.74 -4.76 7.36
CA GLU A 203 -13.55 -5.10 6.18
C GLU A 203 -12.82 -6.06 5.20
N HIS A 204 -11.49 -6.13 5.26
CA HIS A 204 -10.66 -6.88 4.31
C HIS A 204 -9.53 -7.64 5.01
N ASN A 205 -9.84 -8.30 6.13
CA ASN A 205 -8.87 -9.12 6.88
C ASN A 205 -8.31 -10.31 6.09
N ASP A 206 -8.87 -10.60 4.92
CA ASP A 206 -8.45 -11.68 4.04
C ASP A 206 -7.16 -11.37 3.29
N ILE A 207 -6.75 -10.10 3.15
CA ILE A 207 -5.65 -9.73 2.23
C ILE A 207 -4.25 -9.80 2.84
N ALA A 208 -4.08 -9.50 4.13
CA ALA A 208 -2.76 -9.48 4.78
C ALA A 208 -2.84 -9.59 6.31
N ASP A 209 -1.93 -10.36 6.92
CA ASP A 209 -1.86 -10.51 8.39
C ASP A 209 -1.36 -9.24 9.09
N THR A 210 -0.43 -8.55 8.44
CA THR A 210 0.23 -7.34 8.97
C THR A 210 0.24 -6.27 7.90
N ILE A 211 -0.19 -5.06 8.26
CA ILE A 211 -0.35 -3.96 7.31
C ILE A 211 0.36 -2.73 7.88
N TYR A 212 1.15 -2.08 7.02
CA TYR A 212 1.82 -0.83 7.32
C TYR A 212 1.55 0.18 6.20
N LEU A 213 1.17 1.39 6.59
CA LEU A 213 0.89 2.50 5.68
C LEU A 213 1.72 3.73 6.06
N THR A 214 2.38 4.30 5.06
CA THR A 214 3.12 5.56 5.16
C THR A 214 2.97 6.36 3.85
N SER A 215 3.50 7.58 3.80
CA SER A 215 3.53 8.35 2.56
C SER A 215 4.43 7.70 1.50
N ASP A 216 4.06 7.89 0.24
CA ASP A 216 4.83 7.48 -0.94
C ASP A 216 6.29 7.93 -0.87
N SER A 217 6.52 9.13 -0.38
CA SER A 217 7.83 9.74 -0.25
C SER A 217 8.70 9.13 0.86
N VAL A 218 8.09 8.74 1.99
CA VAL A 218 8.78 7.98 3.06
C VAL A 218 9.10 6.56 2.59
N ALA A 219 8.16 5.91 1.90
CA ALA A 219 8.39 4.60 1.32
C ALA A 219 9.54 4.64 0.29
N ALA A 220 9.58 5.68 -0.55
CA ALA A 220 10.63 5.87 -1.54
C ALA A 220 12.01 6.01 -0.91
N VAL A 221 12.18 6.79 0.16
CA VAL A 221 13.50 6.91 0.81
C VAL A 221 13.93 5.59 1.46
N ALA A 222 12.99 4.90 2.12
CA ALA A 222 13.27 3.61 2.77
C ALA A 222 13.62 2.50 1.76
N ALA A 223 13.06 2.55 0.55
CA ALA A 223 13.32 1.56 -0.49
C ALA A 223 14.67 1.76 -1.21
N ASN A 224 15.19 2.99 -1.24
CA ASN A 224 16.40 3.32 -2.03
C ASN A 224 17.68 3.39 -1.20
N PHE A 225 17.57 3.54 0.12
CA PHE A 225 18.74 3.76 0.98
C PHE A 225 18.79 2.76 2.15
N PRO A 226 19.99 2.22 2.47
CA PRO A 226 20.17 1.44 3.68
C PRO A 226 19.85 2.27 4.93
N LEU A 227 19.10 1.68 5.87
CA LEU A 227 18.62 2.37 7.07
C LEU A 227 19.76 2.95 7.92
N GLU A 228 20.91 2.28 7.94
CA GLU A 228 22.11 2.65 8.69
C GLU A 228 22.90 3.80 8.06
N LYS A 229 22.72 4.06 6.76
CA LYS A 229 23.38 5.16 6.05
C LYS A 229 22.46 6.37 5.90
N GLY A 230 21.16 6.13 5.79
CA GLY A 230 20.21 7.17 5.40
C GLY A 230 20.41 7.61 3.95
N GLY A 231 19.72 8.68 3.57
CA GLY A 231 19.79 9.25 2.23
C GLY A 231 18.70 10.29 1.97
N ILE A 232 18.78 10.93 0.80
CA ILE A 232 17.79 11.93 0.39
C ILE A 232 17.13 11.49 -0.91
N VAL A 233 15.80 11.60 -0.94
CA VAL A 233 15.02 11.53 -2.18
C VAL A 233 14.42 12.90 -2.50
N LEU A 234 14.46 13.25 -3.78
CA LEU A 234 13.75 14.38 -4.36
C LEU A 234 12.75 13.84 -5.37
N ILE A 235 11.47 14.06 -5.11
CA ILE A 235 10.36 13.63 -5.95
C ILE A 235 9.88 14.83 -6.74
N CYS A 236 9.75 14.64 -8.06
CA CYS A 236 9.29 15.65 -9.00
C CYS A 236 8.37 14.98 -10.03
N GLY A 237 7.08 14.92 -9.72
CA GLY A 237 6.03 14.38 -10.58
C GLY A 237 4.91 15.41 -10.73
N THR A 238 3.65 14.98 -10.56
CA THR A 238 2.50 15.89 -10.49
C THR A 238 2.69 16.94 -9.39
N GLY A 239 3.10 16.49 -8.20
CA GLY A 239 3.60 17.33 -7.10
C GLY A 239 5.11 17.14 -6.90
N SER A 240 5.69 17.80 -5.90
CA SER A 240 7.10 17.61 -5.54
C SER A 240 7.34 17.58 -4.03
N ALA A 241 8.34 16.80 -3.62
CA ALA A 241 8.67 16.60 -2.21
C ALA A 241 10.13 16.20 -2.05
N ALA A 242 10.76 16.63 -0.96
CA ALA A 242 12.06 16.14 -0.52
C ALA A 242 11.89 15.39 0.82
N ARG A 243 12.55 14.22 0.93
CA ARG A 243 12.64 13.47 2.19
C ARG A 243 14.08 13.10 2.46
N LEU A 244 14.53 13.36 3.69
CA LEU A 244 15.82 12.95 4.22
C LEU A 244 15.58 11.85 5.26
N LEU A 245 16.11 10.65 5.00
CA LEU A 245 16.28 9.62 6.01
C LEU A 245 17.66 9.79 6.64
N THR A 246 17.71 9.88 7.96
CA THR A 246 18.95 10.00 8.73
C THR A 246 19.41 8.63 9.25
N PRO A 247 20.71 8.45 9.55
CA PRO A 247 21.23 7.21 10.13
C PRO A 247 20.56 6.78 11.45
N ASP A 248 19.97 7.71 12.22
CA ASP A 248 19.19 7.40 13.43
C ASP A 248 17.71 7.08 13.13
N HIS A 249 17.40 6.80 11.87
CA HIS A 249 16.11 6.37 11.34
C HIS A 249 14.99 7.42 11.48
N LYS A 250 15.35 8.71 11.55
CA LYS A 250 14.38 9.80 11.48
C LYS A 250 14.20 10.24 10.04
N VAL A 251 12.96 10.59 9.69
CA VAL A 251 12.64 11.20 8.40
C VAL A 251 12.38 12.68 8.60
N HIS A 252 13.05 13.51 7.81
CA HIS A 252 12.84 14.95 7.72
C HIS A 252 12.25 15.29 6.36
N CYS A 253 11.32 16.25 6.34
CA CYS A 253 10.53 16.60 5.17
C CYS A 253 10.80 18.06 4.77
N ALA A 254 10.91 18.31 3.47
CA ALA A 254 10.82 19.64 2.89
C ALA A 254 9.91 19.59 1.65
N GLY A 255 8.97 20.52 1.56
CA GLY A 255 7.92 20.49 0.53
C GLY A 255 6.97 19.28 0.65
N GLY A 256 6.17 19.06 -0.38
CA GLY A 256 5.09 18.07 -0.37
C GLY A 256 3.82 18.53 0.38
N TRP A 257 3.64 19.83 0.59
CA TRP A 257 2.43 20.40 1.22
C TRP A 257 1.25 20.56 0.24
N GLY A 258 1.40 20.02 -0.98
CA GLY A 258 0.42 20.10 -2.03
C GLY A 258 0.52 21.39 -2.83
N HIS A 259 -0.12 21.35 -4.00
CA HIS A 259 0.04 22.30 -5.10
C HIS A 259 -0.36 23.75 -4.81
N LEU A 260 -1.20 23.99 -3.79
CA LEU A 260 -1.61 25.34 -3.38
C LEU A 260 -0.56 26.06 -2.53
N ILE A 261 0.17 25.32 -1.70
CA ILE A 261 1.09 25.87 -0.69
C ILE A 261 2.55 25.64 -1.09
N SER A 262 2.81 24.55 -1.82
CA SER A 262 4.12 23.98 -2.10
C SER A 262 4.12 23.40 -3.52
N ASP A 263 5.13 22.59 -3.82
CA ASP A 263 5.34 21.83 -5.05
C ASP A 263 6.18 22.57 -6.09
N GLY A 264 7.05 23.49 -5.62
CA GLY A 264 8.09 24.09 -6.45
C GLY A 264 8.87 23.03 -7.25
N GLY A 265 8.99 23.26 -8.56
CA GLY A 265 9.64 22.33 -9.48
C GLY A 265 8.77 21.17 -9.98
N SER A 266 7.57 20.95 -9.43
CA SER A 266 6.62 19.94 -9.94
C SER A 266 6.04 20.29 -11.32
N ALA A 267 5.41 19.31 -11.96
CA ALA A 267 4.68 19.55 -13.21
C ALA A 267 3.54 20.57 -13.03
N TYR A 268 2.80 20.51 -11.91
CA TYR A 268 1.77 21.51 -11.61
C TYR A 268 2.36 22.92 -11.52
N TRP A 269 3.46 23.08 -10.78
CA TRP A 269 4.12 24.38 -10.60
C TRP A 269 4.65 24.94 -11.91
N ILE A 270 5.26 24.10 -12.75
CA ILE A 270 5.74 24.50 -14.09
C ILE A 270 4.57 24.95 -14.96
N ALA A 271 3.49 24.16 -15.01
CA ALA A 271 2.30 24.50 -15.80
C ALA A 271 1.68 25.82 -15.34
N ARG A 272 1.55 26.03 -14.02
CA ARG A 272 1.02 27.27 -13.45
C ARG A 272 1.89 28.47 -13.81
N ARG A 273 3.21 28.36 -13.67
CA ARG A 273 4.14 29.44 -14.04
C ARG A 273 4.12 29.74 -15.53
N SER A 274 3.95 28.71 -16.36
CA SER A 274 3.82 28.88 -17.81
C SER A 274 2.55 29.67 -18.16
N TRP A 275 1.43 29.37 -17.50
CA TRP A 275 0.19 30.14 -17.64
C TRP A 275 0.37 31.59 -17.19
N ASP A 276 0.94 31.83 -16.01
CA ASP A 276 1.14 33.19 -15.49
C ASP A 276 1.99 34.06 -16.45
N LEU A 277 2.96 33.46 -17.16
CA LEU A 277 3.77 34.13 -18.18
C LEU A 277 3.00 34.41 -19.48
N LEU A 278 2.15 33.47 -19.92
CA LEU A 278 1.38 33.61 -21.16
C LEU A 278 0.14 34.49 -21.01
N LYS A 279 -0.38 34.64 -19.79
CA LYS A 279 -1.65 35.30 -19.48
C LYS A 279 -1.76 36.69 -20.12
N SER A 280 -0.78 37.57 -19.92
CA SER A 280 -0.84 38.94 -20.45
C SER A 280 -0.83 39.00 -21.98
N GLY A 281 -0.07 38.12 -22.65
CA GLY A 281 -0.07 38.02 -24.10
C GLY A 281 -1.38 37.48 -24.65
N PHE A 282 -1.95 36.48 -23.99
CA PHE A 282 -3.27 35.94 -24.32
C PHE A 282 -4.38 37.00 -24.16
N GLU A 283 -4.37 37.74 -23.06
CA GLU A 283 -5.29 38.88 -22.83
C GLU A 283 -5.15 39.95 -23.92
N SER A 284 -3.92 40.30 -24.28
CA SER A 284 -3.64 41.29 -25.32
C SER A 284 -4.15 40.84 -26.69
N ALA A 285 -3.96 39.56 -27.03
CA ALA A 285 -4.44 38.99 -28.28
C ALA A 285 -5.98 38.97 -28.35
N LEU A 286 -6.65 38.60 -27.25
CA LEU A 286 -8.11 38.61 -27.18
C LEU A 286 -8.68 40.02 -27.36
N ARG A 287 -8.09 41.03 -26.71
CA ARG A 287 -8.49 42.43 -26.88
C ARG A 287 -8.31 42.94 -28.32
N ALA A 288 -7.26 42.49 -29.00
CA ALA A 288 -6.97 42.93 -30.36
C ALA A 288 -7.85 42.27 -31.43
N GLN A 289 -8.41 41.08 -31.15
CA GLN A 289 -9.08 40.24 -32.16
C GLN A 289 -10.55 39.93 -31.84
N SER A 290 -11.08 40.39 -30.70
CA SER A 290 -12.47 40.09 -30.29
C SER A 290 -13.06 41.15 -29.36
N ASP A 291 -14.40 41.21 -29.30
CA ASP A 291 -15.15 42.05 -28.36
C ASP A 291 -15.42 41.35 -27.01
N VAL A 292 -14.63 40.31 -26.68
CA VAL A 292 -14.82 39.53 -25.45
C VAL A 292 -14.45 40.37 -24.23
N LYS A 293 -15.43 40.59 -23.33
CA LYS A 293 -15.27 41.42 -22.13
C LYS A 293 -14.84 40.64 -20.89
N VAL A 294 -15.17 39.35 -20.81
CA VAL A 294 -14.90 38.52 -19.63
C VAL A 294 -14.49 37.14 -20.08
N VAL A 295 -13.36 36.67 -19.56
CA VAL A 295 -12.92 35.28 -19.69
C VAL A 295 -12.99 34.62 -18.32
N LYS A 296 -13.78 33.55 -18.21
CA LYS A 296 -13.85 32.72 -17.00
C LYS A 296 -13.07 31.44 -17.22
N LEU A 297 -12.06 31.19 -16.39
CA LEU A 297 -11.32 29.93 -16.39
C LEU A 297 -11.94 28.97 -15.38
N PHE A 298 -12.23 27.76 -15.82
CA PHE A 298 -12.83 26.72 -15.01
C PHE A 298 -11.91 25.51 -14.94
N GLU A 299 -11.87 24.86 -13.78
CA GLU A 299 -11.32 23.51 -13.66
C GLU A 299 -12.40 22.50 -14.09
N PRO A 300 -12.17 21.70 -15.13
CA PRO A 300 -13.12 20.69 -15.53
C PRO A 300 -13.06 19.49 -14.57
N VAL A 301 -14.19 19.13 -13.95
CA VAL A 301 -14.31 17.92 -13.10
C VAL A 301 -14.31 16.62 -13.93
N HIS A 302 -14.57 16.74 -15.23
CA HIS A 302 -14.64 15.63 -16.16
C HIS A 302 -13.62 15.79 -17.29
N SER A 303 -13.32 14.69 -17.98
CA SER A 303 -12.32 14.68 -19.04
C SER A 303 -12.68 15.64 -20.18
N ALA A 304 -11.68 16.10 -20.93
CA ALA A 304 -11.89 16.91 -22.14
C ALA A 304 -12.83 16.22 -23.16
N ALA A 305 -12.84 14.88 -23.19
CA ALA A 305 -13.75 14.10 -24.02
C ALA A 305 -15.22 14.23 -23.59
N PHE A 306 -15.49 14.30 -22.28
CA PHE A 306 -16.83 14.56 -21.76
C PHE A 306 -17.31 15.96 -22.13
N GLY A 307 -16.46 16.98 -21.97
CA GLY A 307 -16.76 18.35 -22.39
C GLY A 307 -17.05 18.45 -23.90
N ALA A 308 -16.26 17.78 -24.73
CA ALA A 308 -16.48 17.71 -26.18
C ALA A 308 -17.80 17.01 -26.54
N ALA A 309 -18.15 15.93 -25.83
CA ALA A 309 -19.42 15.22 -26.04
C ALA A 309 -20.63 16.10 -25.72
N VAL A 310 -20.60 16.86 -24.61
CA VAL A 310 -21.66 17.81 -24.24
C VAL A 310 -21.77 18.96 -25.24
N LEU A 311 -20.66 19.45 -25.78
CA LEU A 311 -20.67 20.49 -26.82
C LEU A 311 -21.26 19.96 -28.14
N ALA A 312 -20.86 18.75 -28.54
CA ALA A 312 -21.35 18.11 -29.76
C ALA A 312 -22.85 17.82 -29.71
N THR A 313 -23.39 17.43 -28.55
CA THR A 313 -24.84 17.22 -28.39
C THR A 313 -25.61 18.54 -28.42
N LYS A 314 -25.07 19.60 -27.81
CA LYS A 314 -25.66 20.95 -27.87
C LYS A 314 -25.68 21.53 -29.29
N GLN A 315 -24.62 21.34 -30.07
CA GLN A 315 -24.56 21.83 -31.45
C GLN A 315 -25.30 20.92 -32.44
N GLY A 316 -25.36 19.62 -32.17
CA GLY A 316 -25.91 18.61 -33.08
C GLY A 316 -27.36 18.22 -32.87
N GLN A 317 -28.09 18.81 -31.90
CA GLN A 317 -29.46 18.42 -31.53
C GLN A 317 -29.65 16.90 -31.28
N ILE A 318 -28.60 16.22 -30.81
CA ILE A 318 -28.64 14.79 -30.53
C ILE A 318 -29.30 14.58 -29.16
N GLN A 319 -30.44 13.86 -29.12
CA GLN A 319 -31.10 13.54 -27.86
C GLN A 319 -30.21 12.67 -26.98
N TRP A 320 -30.06 13.10 -25.73
CA TRP A 320 -29.26 12.45 -24.70
C TRP A 320 -30.19 11.78 -23.69
N ASN A 321 -29.95 10.51 -23.38
CA ASN A 321 -30.81 9.71 -22.50
C ASN A 321 -30.58 9.93 -20.99
N HIS A 322 -29.69 10.84 -20.61
CA HIS A 322 -29.47 11.23 -19.22
C HIS A 322 -29.83 12.71 -19.04
N GLU A 323 -30.64 13.01 -18.03
CA GLU A 323 -30.90 14.38 -17.58
C GLU A 323 -29.59 14.97 -17.04
N ILE A 324 -28.97 15.85 -17.82
CA ILE A 324 -27.95 16.76 -17.29
C ILE A 324 -28.74 17.89 -16.64
N GLU A 325 -28.96 17.82 -15.33
CA GLU A 325 -29.39 18.96 -14.54
C GLU A 325 -28.37 20.09 -14.73
N ASP A 326 -28.76 21.08 -15.54
CA ASP A 326 -28.07 22.31 -15.91
C ASP A 326 -26.54 22.24 -16.17
N VAL A 327 -26.13 22.67 -17.36
CA VAL A 327 -24.69 22.79 -17.70
C VAL A 327 -23.97 23.87 -16.87
N GLU A 328 -24.73 24.74 -16.20
CA GLU A 328 -24.26 25.67 -15.18
C GLU A 328 -23.99 24.99 -13.81
N THR A 329 -24.73 23.93 -13.47
CA THR A 329 -24.54 23.11 -12.25
C THR A 329 -23.57 21.94 -12.43
N LEU A 330 -23.02 21.74 -13.63
CA LEU A 330 -21.82 20.91 -13.81
C LEU A 330 -20.68 21.54 -12.99
N ASN A 331 -20.53 21.10 -11.74
CA ASN A 331 -19.61 21.50 -10.64
C ASN A 331 -18.23 22.05 -11.05
N LYS A 332 -18.14 23.10 -11.85
CA LYS A 332 -16.89 23.71 -12.26
C LYS A 332 -16.37 24.56 -11.12
N THR A 333 -15.17 24.26 -10.66
CA THR A 333 -14.45 25.19 -9.77
C THR A 333 -13.97 26.36 -10.63
N LEU A 334 -14.50 27.56 -10.38
CA LEU A 334 -14.01 28.78 -11.01
C LEU A 334 -12.57 29.03 -10.55
N LEU A 335 -11.62 28.99 -11.48
CA LEU A 335 -10.20 29.14 -11.19
C LEU A 335 -9.75 30.60 -11.25
N ASP A 336 -10.28 31.36 -12.21
CA ASP A 336 -9.90 32.76 -12.42
C ASP A 336 -10.97 33.47 -13.25
N VAL A 337 -11.07 34.78 -13.08
CA VAL A 337 -11.88 35.67 -13.91
C VAL A 337 -10.99 36.77 -14.41
N ILE A 338 -10.90 36.88 -15.73
CA ILE A 338 -10.16 37.93 -16.40
C ILE A 338 -11.17 38.91 -16.99
N GLU A 339 -11.22 40.10 -16.42
CA GLU A 339 -11.97 41.21 -16.98
C GLU A 339 -11.12 41.94 -18.02
N LEU A 340 -11.62 41.96 -19.25
CA LEU A 340 -11.03 42.66 -20.38
C LEU A 340 -11.82 43.96 -20.54
N SER A 341 -11.33 45.03 -19.90
CA SER A 341 -11.86 46.39 -19.97
C SER A 341 -11.74 47.00 -21.36
#